data_AF-A0AAU1LWW5-F1
#
_entry.id   AF-A0AAU1LWW5-F1
#
_cell.length_a   1.000
_cell.length_b   1.000
_cell.length_c   1.000
_cell.angle_alpha   90.00
_cell.angle_beta   90.00
_cell.angle_gamma   90.00
#
_symmetry.space_group_name_H-M   'P 1'
#
loop_
_entity.id
_entity.type
_entity.pdbx_description
1 polymer ?
#
loop_
_entity_poly.entity_id
_entity_poly.type
_entity_poly.pdbx_seq_one_letter_code
_entity_poly.pdbx_strand_id
1 'polypeptide(L)'
;MSDETFDWRDFLGRWQEEWVPGEDDEQDDESPLAGPSRPGAGEAAIAAAERRLGQRLPPSYREFLAASDGWRVEQTAAIYELGGAADIDWFHDPHGMTPLYEEGLGDDPREEEVLLAGMWRRALRLETESDMSSALLDPGDRDQDGEWALYVYKGWSGEYPDRYPSFRAYMEAMYRAFHGDRAAMPGFVNATTRAQDAHVEEARLLALRGRHEEALPLLEDALSFGRPHSATLLNQLRHLTAPQTARDYGFLVADPSCLPEILPLQAMEPARGERGPDGDDHWLGMMAARGVPRETAEAVLGAVRDGTHRYAPPGPWGRAVAEAREAARWGATDAAWRVLRAALPLWEAPGPQLIAPVGLLADPFLGSLITPERGREILATPRAGEQGPAPDPVPDLDPPGLAWLTESDPYRQADDGYRCVWAEGIDPARLPDLIGEEGSTLSAPVDQRWGRWRRASVAEAQEHAEPWEDRAPVAVGRTAGGWAFAFDRDPHHLGERFVSPAPAASASGRAVVVWHEPGRPSPGDRPPTFHLSVAEQGEELYAFTVRGTEIQRSGAIPEALDPVRLFLPDATERDNELRALAALHTELGLSLPRFALTRGRLSTFTTRSWTRAPREGESYAYIRFVRHRS
;
A
#
# COMPACT_ATOMS: atom_id res chain seq x y z
N MET A 1 -14.72 -28.23 -20.26
CA MET A 1 -15.59 -27.06 -20.06
C MET A 1 -16.39 -26.97 -21.34
N SER A 2 -17.68 -27.28 -21.27
CA SER A 2 -18.56 -27.21 -22.44
C SER A 2 -18.72 -25.75 -22.83
N ASP A 3 -18.36 -25.39 -24.07
CA ASP A 3 -18.75 -24.12 -24.68
C ASP A 3 -20.27 -24.04 -24.70
N GLU A 4 -20.84 -23.41 -23.66
CA GLU A 4 -22.20 -22.89 -23.76
C GLU A 4 -22.17 -21.77 -24.79
N THR A 5 -22.75 -22.04 -25.96
CA THR A 5 -22.97 -21.04 -27.01
C THR A 5 -23.75 -19.87 -26.41
N PHE A 6 -23.21 -18.65 -26.51
CA PHE A 6 -23.85 -17.45 -26.01
C PHE A 6 -25.17 -17.18 -26.76
N ASP A 7 -26.27 -17.07 -26.03
CA ASP A 7 -27.58 -16.80 -26.63
C ASP A 7 -27.83 -15.28 -26.74
N TRP A 8 -27.57 -14.75 -27.94
CA TRP A 8 -27.83 -13.35 -28.26
C TRP A 8 -29.31 -12.96 -28.12
N ARG A 9 -30.25 -13.87 -28.39
CA ARG A 9 -31.69 -13.53 -28.31
C ARG A 9 -32.13 -13.36 -26.86
N ASP A 10 -31.67 -14.25 -25.98
CA ASP A 10 -31.96 -14.15 -24.56
C ASP A 10 -31.25 -12.94 -23.93
N PHE A 11 -30.01 -12.65 -24.33
CA PHE A 11 -29.29 -11.47 -23.84
C PHE A 11 -29.97 -10.16 -24.26
N LEU A 12 -30.24 -9.98 -25.55
CA LEU A 12 -30.90 -8.79 -26.07
C LEU A 12 -32.35 -8.69 -25.60
N GLY A 13 -33.05 -9.82 -25.47
CA GLY A 13 -34.41 -9.88 -24.92
C GLY A 13 -34.46 -9.35 -23.48
N ARG A 14 -33.52 -9.78 -22.62
CA ARG A 14 -33.39 -9.24 -21.25
C ARG A 14 -33.10 -7.75 -21.26
N TRP A 15 -32.14 -7.29 -22.06
CA TRP A 15 -31.82 -5.86 -22.13
C TRP A 15 -33.03 -5.04 -22.62
N GLN A 16 -33.79 -5.54 -23.60
CA GLN A 16 -35.01 -4.91 -24.10
C GLN A 16 -36.11 -4.83 -23.03
N GLU A 17 -36.29 -5.86 -22.20
CA GLU A 17 -37.26 -5.86 -21.10
C GLU A 17 -36.88 -4.90 -19.97
N GLU A 18 -35.58 -4.71 -19.75
CA GLU A 18 -35.02 -3.87 -18.69
C GLU A 18 -34.81 -2.40 -19.13
N TRP A 19 -35.06 -2.10 -20.41
CA TRP A 19 -34.79 -0.80 -21.00
C TRP A 19 -35.66 0.32 -20.42
N VAL A 20 -35.00 1.41 -20.02
CA VAL A 20 -35.63 2.65 -19.56
C VAL A 20 -34.81 3.81 -20.12
N PRO A 21 -35.40 4.92 -20.61
CA PRO A 21 -34.64 6.12 -21.01
C PRO A 21 -33.80 6.69 -19.85
N GLY A 22 -32.70 7.37 -20.15
CA GLY A 22 -31.89 8.09 -19.16
C GLY A 22 -32.53 9.42 -18.72
N GLU A 23 -31.97 10.04 -17.66
CA GLU A 23 -32.47 11.33 -17.15
C GLU A 23 -32.27 12.51 -18.14
N ASP A 24 -31.27 12.42 -19.03
CA ASP A 24 -31.00 13.43 -20.06
C ASP A 24 -31.89 13.29 -21.31
N ASP A 25 -32.71 12.22 -21.38
CA ASP A 25 -33.56 11.89 -22.54
C ASP A 25 -35.01 12.42 -22.42
N GLU A 26 -35.34 13.18 -21.37
CA GLU A 26 -36.70 13.72 -21.11
C GLU A 26 -37.13 14.88 -22.06
N GLN A 27 -36.42 15.12 -23.15
CA GLN A 27 -36.74 16.17 -24.13
C GLN A 27 -36.93 15.60 -25.55
N ASP A 28 -38.01 14.85 -25.76
CA ASP A 28 -38.78 14.92 -27.01
C ASP A 28 -40.15 14.20 -26.85
N ASP A 29 -41.18 14.99 -26.59
CA ASP A 29 -42.54 14.57 -26.20
C ASP A 29 -43.40 14.00 -27.37
N GLU A 30 -42.81 13.58 -28.50
CA GLU A 30 -43.57 13.17 -29.70
C GLU A 30 -43.05 11.92 -30.44
N SER A 31 -42.50 10.92 -29.74
CA SER A 31 -42.43 9.56 -30.30
C SER A 31 -42.78 8.47 -29.28
N PRO A 32 -43.59 7.45 -29.66
CA PRO A 32 -43.78 6.29 -28.80
C PRO A 32 -42.41 5.67 -28.54
N LEU A 33 -42.07 5.50 -27.25
CA LEU A 33 -40.91 4.79 -26.72
C LEU A 33 -40.61 3.52 -27.53
N ALA A 34 -39.81 3.64 -28.59
CA ALA A 34 -39.35 2.50 -29.37
C ALA A 34 -38.24 1.83 -28.57
N GLY A 35 -38.40 0.54 -28.28
CA GLY A 35 -37.37 -0.25 -27.61
C GLY A 35 -36.06 -0.29 -28.42
N PRO A 36 -34.91 -0.62 -27.79
CA PRO A 36 -33.61 -0.63 -28.45
C PRO A 36 -33.46 -1.67 -29.57
N SER A 37 -34.36 -2.64 -29.65
CA SER A 37 -34.29 -3.76 -30.59
C SER A 37 -34.85 -3.47 -31.98
N ARG A 38 -34.21 -4.07 -33.00
CA ARG A 38 -34.71 -4.16 -34.37
C ARG A 38 -34.90 -5.65 -34.74
N PRO A 39 -35.79 -5.99 -35.68
CA PRO A 39 -35.88 -7.39 -36.15
C PRO A 39 -34.53 -7.89 -36.67
N GLY A 40 -34.16 -9.13 -36.35
CA GLY A 40 -32.91 -9.72 -36.83
C GLY A 40 -32.82 -9.78 -38.35
N ALA A 41 -31.61 -9.58 -38.87
CA ALA A 41 -31.29 -9.66 -40.28
C ALA A 41 -31.40 -11.10 -40.78
N GLY A 42 -32.07 -11.29 -41.92
CA GLY A 42 -32.05 -12.58 -42.60
C GLY A 42 -30.64 -12.92 -43.11
N GLU A 43 -30.33 -14.22 -43.18
CA GLU A 43 -29.04 -14.73 -43.69
C GLU A 43 -28.65 -14.14 -45.06
N ALA A 44 -29.63 -13.88 -45.93
CA ALA A 44 -29.40 -13.27 -47.24
C ALA A 44 -28.89 -11.82 -47.14
N ALA A 45 -29.33 -11.05 -46.15
CA ALA A 45 -28.90 -9.67 -45.90
C ALA A 45 -27.47 -9.64 -45.33
N ILE A 46 -27.19 -10.52 -44.36
CA ILE A 46 -25.85 -10.68 -43.78
C ILE A 46 -24.85 -11.12 -44.86
N ALA A 47 -25.20 -12.14 -45.66
CA ALA A 47 -24.35 -12.59 -46.77
C ALA A 47 -24.22 -11.54 -47.90
N ALA A 48 -25.17 -10.62 -48.04
CA ALA A 48 -25.02 -9.47 -48.94
C ALA A 48 -24.03 -8.44 -48.39
N ALA A 49 -24.08 -8.15 -47.09
CA ALA A 49 -23.11 -7.30 -46.41
C ALA A 49 -21.69 -7.87 -46.49
N GLU A 50 -21.50 -9.16 -46.20
CA GLU A 50 -20.20 -9.84 -46.33
C GLU A 50 -19.64 -9.77 -47.76
N ARG A 51 -20.49 -9.97 -48.78
CA ARG A 51 -20.09 -9.83 -50.19
C ARG A 51 -19.73 -8.38 -50.55
N ARG A 52 -20.44 -7.40 -50.00
CA ARG A 52 -20.17 -5.96 -50.21
C ARG A 52 -18.84 -5.56 -49.58
N LEU A 53 -18.57 -6.03 -48.37
CA LEU A 53 -17.35 -5.73 -47.61
C LEU A 53 -16.15 -6.56 -48.10
N GLY A 54 -16.38 -7.70 -48.76
CA GLY A 54 -15.33 -8.59 -49.26
C GLY A 54 -14.67 -9.45 -48.17
N GLN A 55 -15.25 -9.49 -46.97
CA GLN A 55 -14.79 -10.26 -45.82
C GLN A 55 -16.00 -10.93 -45.14
N ARG A 56 -15.77 -12.10 -44.54
CA ARG A 56 -16.75 -12.72 -43.65
C ARG A 56 -16.71 -12.01 -42.31
N LEU A 57 -17.87 -11.63 -41.76
CA LEU A 57 -17.95 -10.96 -40.46
C LEU A 57 -17.54 -11.91 -39.32
N PRO A 58 -17.02 -11.39 -38.19
CA PRO A 58 -16.65 -12.24 -37.06
C PRO A 58 -17.89 -12.94 -36.48
N PRO A 59 -17.73 -14.16 -35.94
CA PRO A 59 -18.85 -15.01 -35.51
C PRO A 59 -19.85 -14.28 -34.60
N SER A 60 -19.38 -13.60 -33.56
CA SER A 60 -20.24 -12.92 -32.58
C SER A 60 -21.06 -11.78 -33.19
N TYR A 61 -20.47 -11.00 -34.10
CA TYR A 61 -21.17 -9.91 -34.78
C TYR A 61 -22.19 -10.43 -35.80
N ARG A 62 -21.87 -11.53 -36.49
CA ARG A 62 -22.79 -12.20 -37.42
C ARG A 62 -24.02 -12.74 -36.68
N GLU A 63 -23.82 -13.39 -35.53
CA GLU A 63 -24.89 -13.91 -34.69
C GLU A 63 -25.74 -12.78 -34.09
N PHE A 64 -25.12 -11.67 -33.68
CA PHE A 64 -25.82 -10.46 -33.26
C PHE A 64 -26.72 -9.93 -34.37
N LEU A 65 -26.23 -9.74 -35.60
CA LEU A 65 -27.06 -9.27 -36.71
C LEU A 65 -28.23 -10.20 -37.00
N ALA A 66 -28.05 -11.52 -36.85
CA ALA A 66 -29.13 -12.49 -36.98
C ALA A 66 -30.18 -12.42 -35.85
N ALA A 67 -29.81 -11.87 -34.70
CA ALA A 67 -30.71 -11.61 -33.58
C ALA A 67 -31.37 -10.22 -33.65
N SER A 68 -30.63 -9.17 -34.03
CA SER A 68 -31.08 -7.78 -34.18
C SER A 68 -30.31 -7.06 -35.29
N ASP A 69 -31.00 -6.51 -36.29
CA ASP A 69 -30.39 -5.75 -37.40
C ASP A 69 -30.11 -4.30 -37.00
N GLY A 70 -29.16 -4.13 -36.08
CA GLY A 70 -28.85 -2.86 -35.41
C GLY A 70 -29.40 -2.80 -33.98
N TRP A 71 -28.89 -1.88 -33.18
CA TRP A 71 -29.25 -1.78 -31.76
C TRP A 71 -29.02 -0.36 -31.23
N ARG A 72 -29.96 0.14 -30.43
CA ARG A 72 -29.76 1.38 -29.69
C ARG A 72 -29.02 1.09 -28.37
N VAL A 73 -27.83 1.63 -28.25
CA VAL A 73 -26.94 1.41 -27.09
C VAL A 73 -27.17 2.48 -26.02
N GLU A 74 -27.43 3.73 -26.42
CA GLU A 74 -27.48 4.92 -25.54
C GLU A 74 -26.29 4.96 -24.57
N GLN A 75 -25.08 4.83 -25.11
CA GLN A 75 -23.87 5.03 -24.32
C GLN A 75 -23.68 6.53 -24.06
N THR A 76 -23.70 6.92 -22.79
CA THR A 76 -23.46 8.29 -22.36
C THR A 76 -22.21 8.89 -23.04
N ALA A 77 -22.39 9.99 -23.78
CA ALA A 77 -21.35 10.75 -24.46
C ALA A 77 -20.44 9.92 -25.42
N ALA A 78 -20.96 8.86 -26.03
CA ALA A 78 -20.20 8.06 -26.99
C ALA A 78 -21.06 7.53 -28.15
N ILE A 79 -21.45 6.25 -28.13
CA ILE A 79 -22.20 5.60 -29.22
C ILE A 79 -23.68 5.47 -28.85
N TYR A 80 -24.57 6.07 -29.65
CA TYR A 80 -26.01 6.02 -29.41
C TYR A 80 -26.67 4.86 -30.16
N GLU A 81 -26.34 4.67 -31.45
CA GLU A 81 -26.90 3.61 -32.28
C GLU A 81 -25.84 2.84 -33.08
N LEU A 82 -26.01 1.52 -33.11
CA LEU A 82 -25.29 0.60 -33.98
C LEU A 82 -26.14 0.27 -35.21
N GLY A 83 -25.53 0.38 -36.39
CA GLY A 83 -26.15 0.12 -37.67
C GLY A 83 -26.46 -1.36 -37.92
N GLY A 84 -27.43 -1.60 -38.80
CA GLY A 84 -27.70 -2.93 -39.33
C GLY A 84 -26.72 -3.35 -40.42
N ALA A 85 -26.91 -4.54 -40.99
CA ALA A 85 -26.06 -5.11 -42.05
C ALA A 85 -25.99 -4.22 -43.30
N ALA A 86 -27.01 -3.39 -43.54
CA ALA A 86 -27.04 -2.44 -44.64
C ALA A 86 -26.22 -1.16 -44.36
N ASP A 87 -26.06 -0.77 -43.10
CA ASP A 87 -25.55 0.54 -42.69
C ASP A 87 -24.03 0.53 -42.42
N ILE A 88 -23.46 -0.64 -42.10
CA ILE A 88 -22.02 -0.80 -41.85
C ILE A 88 -21.18 -0.58 -43.10
N ASP A 89 -20.03 0.08 -42.96
CA ASP A 89 -19.09 0.29 -44.07
C ASP A 89 -17.66 0.50 -43.56
N TRP A 90 -16.67 0.43 -44.44
CA TRP A 90 -15.27 0.67 -44.07
C TRP A 90 -15.05 2.12 -43.63
N PHE A 91 -14.31 2.31 -42.54
CA PHE A 91 -14.07 3.65 -41.96
C PHE A 91 -13.19 4.52 -42.88
N HIS A 92 -12.17 3.93 -43.51
CA HIS A 92 -11.25 4.59 -44.45
C HIS A 92 -10.50 5.82 -43.92
N ASP A 93 -10.36 5.94 -42.59
CA ASP A 93 -9.63 7.03 -41.94
C ASP A 93 -10.00 8.45 -42.45
N PRO A 94 -11.26 8.88 -42.28
CA PRO A 94 -11.74 10.13 -42.86
C PRO A 94 -11.11 11.36 -42.19
N HIS A 95 -10.49 11.18 -41.01
CA HIS A 95 -9.87 12.24 -40.22
C HIS A 95 -8.34 12.25 -40.29
N GLY A 96 -7.72 11.32 -41.03
CA GLY A 96 -6.26 11.25 -41.16
C GLY A 96 -5.56 10.92 -39.83
N MET A 97 -6.15 10.02 -39.05
CA MET A 97 -5.59 9.49 -37.81
C MET A 97 -4.40 8.56 -38.06
N THR A 98 -4.39 7.83 -39.17
CA THR A 98 -3.34 6.85 -39.46
C THR A 98 -1.95 7.47 -39.49
N PRO A 99 -1.70 8.56 -40.24
CA PRO A 99 -0.37 9.19 -40.24
C PRO A 99 0.06 9.67 -38.86
N LEU A 100 -0.87 10.20 -38.05
CA LEU A 100 -0.57 10.67 -36.68
C LEU A 100 -0.08 9.53 -35.79
N TYR A 101 -0.70 8.36 -35.89
CA TYR A 101 -0.32 7.18 -35.12
C TYR A 101 0.93 6.50 -35.69
N GLU A 102 1.09 6.44 -37.03
CA GLU A 102 2.29 5.94 -37.71
C GLU A 102 3.53 6.78 -37.35
N GLU A 103 3.40 8.11 -37.26
CA GLU A 103 4.48 9.02 -36.83
C GLU A 103 4.89 8.82 -35.36
N GLY A 104 3.97 8.34 -34.52
CA GLY A 104 4.22 8.02 -33.11
C GLY A 104 4.91 6.67 -32.89
N LEU A 105 5.02 5.82 -33.92
CA LEU A 105 5.73 4.55 -33.83
C LEU A 105 7.24 4.82 -33.72
N GLY A 106 7.85 4.41 -32.61
CA GLY A 106 9.30 4.47 -32.43
C GLY A 106 10.06 3.48 -33.33
N ASP A 107 11.38 3.38 -33.14
CA ASP A 107 12.23 2.49 -33.96
C ASP A 107 11.95 0.99 -33.76
N ASP A 108 11.31 0.60 -32.65
CA ASP A 108 10.92 -0.77 -32.30
C ASP A 108 9.50 -0.79 -31.68
N PRO A 109 8.44 -0.61 -32.50
CA PRO A 109 7.09 -0.48 -32.01
C PRO A 109 6.52 -1.83 -31.57
N ARG A 110 5.70 -1.82 -30.53
CA ARG A 110 4.97 -3.02 -30.10
C ARG A 110 3.93 -3.41 -31.14
N GLU A 111 3.62 -4.71 -31.21
CA GLU A 111 2.61 -5.23 -32.14
C GLU A 111 1.24 -4.53 -31.95
N GLU A 112 0.85 -4.28 -30.70
CA GLU A 112 -0.37 -3.54 -30.36
C GLU A 112 -0.39 -2.11 -30.95
N GLU A 113 0.76 -1.41 -30.96
CA GLU A 113 0.88 -0.06 -31.49
C GLU A 113 0.77 -0.07 -33.02
N VAL A 114 1.38 -1.07 -33.68
CA VAL A 114 1.27 -1.27 -35.13
C VAL A 114 -0.17 -1.63 -35.54
N LEU A 115 -0.83 -2.48 -34.76
CA LEU A 115 -2.24 -2.82 -34.96
C LEU A 115 -3.10 -1.57 -34.84
N LEU A 116 -2.95 -0.81 -33.74
CA LEU A 116 -3.70 0.42 -33.50
C LEU A 116 -3.48 1.48 -34.59
N ALA A 117 -2.22 1.68 -35.04
CA ALA A 117 -1.92 2.64 -36.10
C ALA A 117 -2.60 2.26 -37.41
N GLY A 118 -2.58 0.98 -37.81
CA GLY A 118 -3.20 0.56 -39.07
C GLY A 118 -4.72 0.36 -39.00
N MET A 119 -5.31 0.27 -37.81
CA MET A 119 -6.74 0.04 -37.57
C MET A 119 -7.60 1.09 -38.29
N TRP A 120 -7.22 2.37 -38.24
CA TRP A 120 -7.96 3.48 -38.83
C TRP A 120 -8.29 3.32 -40.33
N ARG A 121 -7.38 2.73 -41.15
CA ARG A 121 -7.64 2.56 -42.60
C ARG A 121 -8.51 1.35 -42.92
N ARG A 122 -8.47 0.32 -42.07
CA ARG A 122 -8.98 -1.02 -42.38
C ARG A 122 -10.15 -1.45 -41.49
N ALA A 123 -10.48 -0.71 -40.45
CA ALA A 123 -11.57 -1.05 -39.56
C ALA A 123 -12.93 -0.80 -40.21
N LEU A 124 -13.88 -1.64 -39.83
CA LEU A 124 -15.29 -1.55 -40.20
C LEU A 124 -16.01 -0.64 -39.19
N ARG A 125 -16.68 0.40 -39.68
CA ARG A 125 -17.48 1.31 -38.87
C ARG A 125 -18.84 0.68 -38.55
N LEU A 126 -19.21 0.65 -37.28
CA LEU A 126 -20.47 0.06 -36.80
C LEU A 126 -21.52 1.10 -36.39
N GLU A 127 -21.11 2.29 -35.96
CA GLU A 127 -22.02 3.31 -35.47
C GLU A 127 -22.79 4.02 -36.60
N THR A 128 -24.06 4.34 -36.34
CA THR A 128 -24.88 5.22 -37.19
C THR A 128 -25.15 6.57 -36.53
N GLU A 129 -25.18 6.60 -35.19
CA GLU A 129 -25.39 7.80 -34.39
C GLU A 129 -24.46 7.78 -33.17
N SER A 130 -23.76 8.90 -32.94
CA SER A 130 -22.71 9.02 -31.91
C SER A 130 -22.39 10.48 -31.60
N ASP A 131 -21.83 10.76 -30.43
CA ASP A 131 -21.27 12.06 -30.08
C ASP A 131 -19.77 12.12 -30.41
N MET A 132 -19.44 12.48 -31.66
CA MET A 132 -18.06 12.57 -32.17
C MET A 132 -17.19 11.34 -31.83
N SER A 133 -17.81 10.15 -31.83
CA SER A 133 -17.20 8.90 -31.41
C SER A 133 -17.37 7.83 -32.49
N SER A 134 -16.44 6.89 -32.59
CA SER A 134 -16.50 5.82 -33.61
C SER A 134 -16.29 4.45 -33.00
N ALA A 135 -17.13 3.49 -33.39
CA ALA A 135 -17.05 2.08 -33.03
C ALA A 135 -16.48 1.30 -34.23
N LEU A 136 -15.22 0.92 -34.12
CA LEU A 136 -14.39 0.44 -35.22
C LEU A 136 -13.99 -1.02 -34.99
N LEU A 137 -14.47 -1.93 -35.83
CA LEU A 137 -14.20 -3.37 -35.75
C LEU A 137 -13.06 -3.74 -36.71
N ASP A 138 -11.93 -4.21 -36.18
CA ASP A 138 -10.69 -4.34 -36.94
C ASP A 138 -10.42 -5.77 -37.45
N PRO A 139 -10.49 -6.04 -38.78
CA PRO A 139 -10.13 -7.34 -39.34
C PRO A 139 -8.62 -7.66 -39.27
N GLY A 140 -7.76 -6.70 -38.95
CA GLY A 140 -6.33 -6.94 -38.77
C GLY A 140 -5.95 -7.41 -37.37
N ASP A 141 -6.80 -7.16 -36.37
CA ASP A 141 -6.62 -7.58 -35.00
C ASP A 141 -7.62 -8.70 -34.66
N ARG A 142 -7.20 -9.95 -34.88
CA ARG A 142 -8.03 -11.14 -34.75
C ARG A 142 -7.49 -12.09 -33.71
N ASP A 143 -8.37 -12.68 -32.92
CA ASP A 143 -8.02 -13.76 -32.01
C ASP A 143 -8.04 -15.14 -32.70
N GLN A 144 -7.76 -16.18 -31.90
CA GLN A 144 -7.73 -17.58 -32.35
C GLN A 144 -9.12 -18.12 -32.79
N ASP A 145 -10.20 -17.50 -32.31
CA ASP A 145 -11.59 -17.90 -32.57
C ASP A 145 -12.15 -17.18 -33.81
N GLY A 146 -11.36 -16.27 -34.38
CA GLY A 146 -11.71 -15.48 -35.56
C GLY A 146 -12.56 -14.25 -35.22
N GLU A 147 -12.66 -13.89 -33.93
CA GLU A 147 -13.25 -12.64 -33.48
C GLU A 147 -12.32 -11.47 -33.83
N TRP A 148 -12.91 -10.32 -34.10
CA TRP A 148 -12.19 -9.10 -34.43
C TRP A 148 -12.27 -8.16 -33.24
N ALA A 149 -11.16 -7.52 -32.88
CA ALA A 149 -11.16 -6.51 -31.83
C ALA A 149 -12.01 -5.30 -32.23
N LEU A 150 -12.73 -4.74 -31.26
CA LEU A 150 -13.53 -3.53 -31.43
C LEU A 150 -12.86 -2.38 -30.68
N TYR A 151 -12.66 -1.26 -31.36
CA TYR A 151 -12.11 -0.04 -30.80
C TYR A 151 -13.19 1.03 -30.71
N VAL A 152 -13.33 1.66 -29.54
CA VAL A 152 -14.18 2.84 -29.37
C VAL A 152 -13.30 4.06 -29.25
N TYR A 153 -13.34 4.93 -30.25
CA TYR A 153 -12.62 6.19 -30.24
C TYR A 153 -13.57 7.34 -29.88
N LYS A 154 -13.20 8.16 -28.90
CA LYS A 154 -13.94 9.35 -28.49
C LYS A 154 -13.16 10.59 -28.93
N GLY A 155 -13.56 11.21 -30.03
CA GLY A 155 -12.80 12.31 -30.66
C GLY A 155 -12.69 13.58 -29.80
N TRP A 156 -13.52 13.70 -28.77
CA TRP A 156 -13.51 14.82 -27.82
C TRP A 156 -12.63 14.57 -26.58
N SER A 157 -12.25 13.32 -26.29
CA SER A 157 -11.56 12.95 -25.04
C SER A 157 -10.07 13.31 -25.04
N GLY A 158 -9.43 13.29 -26.21
CA GLY A 158 -7.98 13.36 -26.32
C GLY A 158 -7.25 12.08 -25.86
N GLU A 159 -7.99 11.02 -25.53
CA GLU A 159 -7.46 9.72 -25.11
C GLU A 159 -7.30 8.75 -26.29
N TYR A 160 -6.55 7.67 -26.07
CA TYR A 160 -6.44 6.58 -27.03
C TYR A 160 -7.77 5.79 -27.14
N PRO A 161 -8.06 5.12 -28.27
CA PRO A 161 -9.25 4.29 -28.40
C PRO A 161 -9.31 3.15 -27.37
N ASP A 162 -10.48 2.95 -26.77
CA ASP A 162 -10.77 1.83 -25.87
C ASP A 162 -10.85 0.52 -26.69
N ARG A 163 -9.98 -0.45 -26.43
CA ARG A 163 -9.96 -1.75 -27.13
C ARG A 163 -10.74 -2.82 -26.38
N TYR A 164 -11.68 -3.46 -27.07
CA TYR A 164 -12.42 -4.65 -26.66
C TYR A 164 -11.96 -5.85 -27.50
N PRO A 165 -11.80 -7.04 -26.91
CA PRO A 165 -11.30 -8.21 -27.65
C PRO A 165 -12.27 -8.73 -28.72
N SER A 166 -13.57 -8.44 -28.61
CA SER A 166 -14.59 -8.83 -29.59
C SER A 166 -15.81 -7.90 -29.55
N PHE A 167 -16.67 -7.98 -30.57
CA PHE A 167 -17.96 -7.28 -30.57
C PHE A 167 -18.85 -7.73 -29.39
N ARG A 168 -18.85 -9.02 -29.05
CA ARG A 168 -19.55 -9.53 -27.87
C ARG A 168 -19.06 -8.87 -26.58
N ALA A 169 -17.75 -8.77 -26.37
CA ALA A 169 -17.19 -8.17 -25.17
C ALA A 169 -17.59 -6.68 -25.04
N TYR A 170 -17.66 -5.96 -26.17
CA TYR A 170 -18.20 -4.61 -26.21
C TYR A 170 -19.68 -4.57 -25.79
N MET A 171 -20.54 -5.42 -26.35
CA MET A 171 -21.97 -5.44 -26.00
C MET A 171 -22.22 -5.81 -24.53
N GLU A 172 -21.47 -6.77 -23.96
CA GLU A 172 -21.55 -7.09 -22.53
C GLU A 172 -21.10 -5.90 -21.66
N ALA A 173 -20.07 -5.15 -22.08
CA ALA A 173 -19.63 -3.94 -21.39
C ALA A 173 -20.67 -2.81 -21.48
N MET A 174 -21.32 -2.65 -22.64
CA MET A 174 -22.39 -1.65 -22.81
C MET A 174 -23.62 -1.98 -21.98
N TYR A 175 -23.97 -3.26 -21.86
CA TYR A 175 -25.06 -3.68 -20.97
C TYR A 175 -24.74 -3.38 -19.50
N ARG A 176 -23.51 -3.65 -19.05
CA ARG A 176 -23.04 -3.25 -17.71
C ARG A 176 -23.12 -1.74 -17.50
N ALA A 177 -22.62 -0.95 -18.46
CA ALA A 177 -22.67 0.50 -18.42
C ALA A 177 -24.10 1.03 -18.38
N PHE A 178 -25.02 0.48 -19.18
CA PHE A 178 -26.45 0.81 -19.15
C PHE A 178 -27.05 0.69 -17.75
N HIS A 179 -26.73 -0.39 -17.02
CA HIS A 179 -27.17 -0.55 -15.63
C HIS A 179 -26.42 0.38 -14.66
N GLY A 180 -25.13 0.61 -14.88
CA GLY A 180 -24.30 1.49 -14.06
C GLY A 180 -24.77 2.95 -14.10
N ASP A 181 -25.06 3.48 -15.29
CA ASP A 181 -25.54 4.85 -15.50
C ASP A 181 -26.91 5.05 -14.84
N ARG A 182 -27.73 3.99 -14.79
CA ARG A 182 -29.07 4.00 -14.19
C ARG A 182 -29.08 3.57 -12.72
N ALA A 183 -27.92 3.29 -12.13
CA ALA A 183 -27.83 2.80 -10.75
C ALA A 183 -28.30 3.82 -9.71
N ALA A 184 -28.15 5.13 -10.01
CA ALA A 184 -28.63 6.22 -9.17
C ALA A 184 -30.13 6.53 -9.35
N MET A 185 -30.75 6.06 -10.44
CA MET A 185 -32.16 6.33 -10.75
C MET A 185 -33.09 5.65 -9.73
N PRO A 186 -33.96 6.40 -9.04
CA PRO A 186 -34.89 5.83 -8.08
C PRO A 186 -35.83 4.78 -8.71
N GLY A 187 -35.85 3.57 -8.15
CA GLY A 187 -36.79 2.52 -8.58
C GLY A 187 -36.32 1.65 -9.76
N PHE A 188 -35.09 1.84 -10.26
CA PHE A 188 -34.50 0.98 -11.28
C PHE A 188 -34.11 -0.41 -10.71
N VAL A 189 -35.13 -1.26 -10.51
CA VAL A 189 -34.99 -2.60 -9.91
C VAL A 189 -35.57 -3.68 -10.83
N ASN A 190 -34.70 -4.41 -11.49
CA ASN A 190 -35.00 -5.47 -12.46
C ASN A 190 -34.41 -6.81 -12.03
N ALA A 191 -34.49 -7.83 -12.89
CA ALA A 191 -33.96 -9.16 -12.58
C ALA A 191 -32.43 -9.13 -12.41
N THR A 192 -31.74 -8.40 -13.29
CA THR A 192 -30.29 -8.28 -13.28
C THR A 192 -29.78 -7.53 -12.06
N THR A 193 -30.38 -6.39 -11.71
CA THR A 193 -29.97 -5.65 -10.51
C THR A 193 -30.22 -6.43 -9.23
N ARG A 194 -31.32 -7.20 -9.14
CA ARG A 194 -31.56 -8.13 -8.02
C ARG A 194 -30.54 -9.25 -7.93
N ALA A 195 -30.14 -9.83 -9.07
CA ALA A 195 -29.09 -10.85 -9.12
C ALA A 195 -27.75 -10.28 -8.66
N GLN A 196 -27.39 -9.07 -9.12
CA GLN A 196 -26.14 -8.43 -8.73
C GLN A 196 -26.15 -7.98 -7.26
N ASP A 197 -27.27 -7.52 -6.72
CA ASP A 197 -27.40 -7.24 -5.28
C ASP A 197 -27.24 -8.52 -4.45
N ALA A 198 -27.73 -9.66 -4.95
CA ALA A 198 -27.48 -10.96 -4.33
C ALA A 198 -26.00 -11.37 -4.40
N HIS A 199 -25.29 -11.10 -5.50
CA HIS A 199 -23.84 -11.30 -5.61
C HIS A 199 -23.08 -10.45 -4.59
N VAL A 200 -23.46 -9.19 -4.37
CA VAL A 200 -22.83 -8.33 -3.35
C VAL A 200 -22.98 -8.94 -1.95
N GLU A 201 -24.18 -9.40 -1.60
CA GLU A 201 -24.43 -10.03 -0.30
C GLU A 201 -23.71 -11.38 -0.16
N GLU A 202 -23.70 -12.20 -1.21
CA GLU A 202 -22.95 -13.45 -1.25
C GLU A 202 -21.45 -13.20 -1.05
N ALA A 203 -20.88 -12.24 -1.79
CA ALA A 203 -19.48 -11.87 -1.68
C ALA A 203 -19.14 -11.34 -0.28
N ARG A 204 -20.03 -10.54 0.33
CA ARG A 204 -19.89 -10.08 1.72
C ARG A 204 -19.76 -11.27 2.67
N LEU A 205 -20.66 -12.26 2.57
CA LEU A 205 -20.62 -13.47 3.40
C LEU A 205 -19.39 -14.33 3.13
N LEU A 206 -19.00 -14.52 1.86
CA LEU A 206 -17.78 -15.24 1.49
C LEU A 206 -16.54 -14.59 2.11
N ALA A 207 -16.42 -13.26 2.03
CA ALA A 207 -15.31 -12.53 2.64
C ALA A 207 -15.27 -12.67 4.17
N LEU A 208 -16.41 -12.67 4.85
CA LEU A 208 -16.50 -12.89 6.30
C LEU A 208 -16.17 -14.34 6.71
N ARG A 209 -16.42 -15.31 5.83
CA ARG A 209 -16.03 -16.73 5.99
C ARG A 209 -14.57 -17.02 5.65
N GLY A 210 -13.78 -16.02 5.31
CA GLY A 210 -12.38 -16.21 4.89
C GLY A 210 -12.18 -16.51 3.40
N ARG A 211 -13.25 -16.63 2.61
CA ARG A 211 -13.22 -16.97 1.17
C ARG A 211 -13.16 -15.73 0.29
N HIS A 212 -12.24 -14.83 0.63
CA HIS A 212 -12.11 -13.52 -0.02
C HIS A 212 -11.74 -13.58 -1.51
N GLU A 213 -11.01 -14.60 -1.93
CA GLU A 213 -10.65 -14.81 -3.35
C GLU A 213 -11.88 -15.12 -4.22
N GLU A 214 -12.88 -15.80 -3.65
CA GLU A 214 -14.16 -16.08 -4.33
C GLU A 214 -15.11 -14.88 -4.27
N ALA A 215 -15.01 -14.06 -3.23
CA ALA A 215 -15.75 -12.81 -3.12
C ALA A 215 -15.30 -11.75 -4.13
N LEU A 216 -14.01 -11.73 -4.48
CA LEU A 216 -13.41 -10.71 -5.35
C LEU A 216 -14.09 -10.61 -6.74
N PRO A 217 -14.21 -11.68 -7.55
CA PRO A 217 -14.83 -11.59 -8.87
C PRO A 217 -16.31 -11.21 -8.81
N LEU A 218 -17.04 -11.63 -7.77
CA LEU A 218 -18.45 -11.25 -7.56
C LEU A 218 -18.60 -9.74 -7.31
N LEU A 219 -17.70 -9.16 -6.51
CA LEU A 219 -17.70 -7.72 -6.25
C LEU A 219 -17.23 -6.91 -7.47
N GLU A 220 -16.29 -7.43 -8.25
CA GLU A 220 -15.85 -6.81 -9.51
C GLU A 220 -16.97 -6.80 -10.55
N ASP A 221 -17.70 -7.91 -10.69
CA ASP A 221 -18.87 -7.97 -11.56
C ASP A 221 -19.96 -7.00 -11.08
N ALA A 222 -20.36 -7.05 -9.80
CA ALA A 222 -21.36 -6.14 -9.27
C ALA A 222 -20.97 -4.65 -9.37
N LEU A 223 -19.69 -4.32 -9.20
CA LEU A 223 -19.17 -2.96 -9.40
C LEU A 223 -19.34 -2.51 -10.86
N SER A 224 -19.13 -3.40 -11.82
CA SER A 224 -19.30 -3.08 -13.25
C SER A 224 -20.75 -2.73 -13.61
N PHE A 225 -21.74 -3.22 -12.84
CA PHE A 225 -23.16 -2.84 -12.95
C PHE A 225 -23.53 -1.62 -12.07
N GLY A 226 -22.54 -0.94 -11.47
CA GLY A 226 -22.76 0.21 -10.58
C GLY A 226 -23.49 -0.12 -9.28
N ARG A 227 -23.47 -1.38 -8.83
CA ARG A 227 -24.29 -1.78 -7.68
C ARG A 227 -23.82 -1.12 -6.39
N PRO A 228 -24.73 -0.68 -5.50
CA PRO A 228 -24.39 -0.08 -4.22
C PRO A 228 -23.48 -0.98 -3.37
N HIS A 229 -22.59 -0.36 -2.58
CA HIS A 229 -21.65 -1.01 -1.66
C HIS A 229 -20.54 -1.88 -2.29
N SER A 230 -20.67 -2.31 -3.55
CA SER A 230 -19.69 -3.14 -4.25
C SER A 230 -18.28 -2.53 -4.21
N ALA A 231 -18.15 -1.24 -4.55
CA ALA A 231 -16.90 -0.49 -4.48
C ALA A 231 -16.31 -0.48 -3.06
N THR A 232 -17.14 -0.20 -2.06
CA THR A 232 -16.74 -0.12 -0.64
C THR A 232 -16.21 -1.45 -0.12
N LEU A 233 -16.87 -2.57 -0.44
CA LEU A 233 -16.43 -3.90 -0.04
C LEU A 233 -15.16 -4.31 -0.79
N LEU A 234 -15.11 -4.08 -2.11
CA LEU A 234 -13.95 -4.39 -2.94
C LEU A 234 -12.71 -3.60 -2.51
N ASN A 235 -12.89 -2.33 -2.14
CA ASN A 235 -11.81 -1.49 -1.65
C ASN A 235 -11.24 -2.00 -0.32
N GLN A 236 -12.03 -2.60 0.57
CA GLN A 236 -11.50 -3.22 1.80
C GLN A 236 -10.60 -4.42 1.48
N LEU A 237 -11.02 -5.30 0.56
CA LEU A 237 -10.20 -6.42 0.10
C LEU A 237 -8.88 -5.92 -0.48
N ARG A 238 -8.97 -4.96 -1.41
CA ARG A 238 -7.80 -4.38 -2.10
C ARG A 238 -6.88 -3.62 -1.16
N HIS A 239 -7.40 -2.92 -0.15
CA HIS A 239 -6.61 -2.17 0.81
C HIS A 239 -5.79 -3.11 1.71
N LEU A 240 -6.37 -4.22 2.18
CA LEU A 240 -5.63 -5.17 3.00
C LEU A 240 -4.60 -5.97 2.18
N THR A 241 -4.84 -6.22 0.89
CA THR A 241 -3.81 -6.81 0.02
C THR A 241 -2.73 -5.83 -0.42
N ALA A 242 -3.02 -4.52 -0.40
CA ALA A 242 -2.07 -3.45 -0.72
C ALA A 242 -2.17 -2.29 0.30
N PRO A 243 -1.69 -2.48 1.56
CA PRO A 243 -1.88 -1.55 2.69
C PRO A 243 -1.31 -0.14 2.52
N GLN A 244 -0.45 0.05 1.52
CA GLN A 244 0.20 1.35 1.25
C GLN A 244 -0.56 2.20 0.24
N THR A 245 -1.52 1.61 -0.47
CA THR A 245 -2.30 2.28 -1.51
C THR A 245 -3.58 2.83 -0.90
N ALA A 246 -3.71 4.16 -0.85
CA ALA A 246 -4.92 4.82 -0.41
C ALA A 246 -6.14 4.36 -1.23
N ARG A 247 -7.28 4.23 -0.57
CA ARG A 247 -8.56 3.85 -1.18
C ARG A 247 -9.64 4.84 -0.74
N ASP A 248 -10.55 5.18 -1.64
CA ASP A 248 -11.73 5.97 -1.30
C ASP A 248 -12.85 5.04 -0.79
N TYR A 249 -13.52 5.46 0.28
CA TYR A 249 -14.69 4.79 0.83
C TYR A 249 -15.98 5.60 0.63
N GLY A 250 -15.90 6.69 -0.14
CA GLY A 250 -17.04 7.47 -0.58
C GLY A 250 -17.88 7.97 0.60
N PHE A 251 -19.19 7.75 0.54
CA PHE A 251 -20.15 8.16 1.56
C PHE A 251 -20.21 7.23 2.79
N LEU A 252 -19.37 6.19 2.89
CA LEU A 252 -19.35 5.35 4.11
C LEU A 252 -18.98 6.15 5.37
N VAL A 253 -18.22 7.25 5.21
CA VAL A 253 -17.93 8.19 6.30
C VAL A 253 -19.17 8.86 6.88
N ALA A 254 -20.30 8.86 6.15
CA ALA A 254 -21.56 9.41 6.66
C ALA A 254 -22.21 8.50 7.71
N ASP A 255 -21.87 7.20 7.74
CA ASP A 255 -22.41 6.24 8.71
C ASP A 255 -21.65 6.36 10.04
N PRO A 256 -22.30 6.79 11.15
CA PRO A 256 -21.65 6.96 12.44
C PRO A 256 -21.05 5.66 13.00
N SER A 257 -21.58 4.50 12.62
CA SER A 257 -21.07 3.20 13.07
C SER A 257 -19.74 2.83 12.42
N CYS A 258 -19.54 3.26 11.16
CA CYS A 258 -18.33 2.99 10.37
C CYS A 258 -17.30 4.13 10.45
N LEU A 259 -17.72 5.33 10.88
CA LEU A 259 -16.87 6.52 10.97
C LEU A 259 -15.52 6.27 11.69
N PRO A 260 -15.46 5.57 12.85
CA PRO A 260 -14.19 5.32 13.53
C PRO A 260 -13.21 4.42 12.76
N GLU A 261 -13.71 3.58 11.85
CA GLU A 261 -12.90 2.70 11.00
C GLU A 261 -12.38 3.44 9.76
N ILE A 262 -13.17 4.35 9.20
CA ILE A 262 -12.94 4.91 7.86
C ILE A 262 -12.31 6.29 7.88
N LEU A 263 -12.76 7.20 8.75
CA LEU A 263 -12.30 8.60 8.73
C LEU A 263 -10.77 8.70 8.96
N PRO A 264 -10.16 7.95 9.91
CA PRO A 264 -8.71 7.97 10.07
C PRO A 264 -7.94 7.48 8.83
N LEU A 265 -8.49 6.51 8.07
CA LEU A 265 -7.89 6.01 6.83
C LEU A 265 -7.91 7.06 5.73
N GLN A 266 -9.06 7.75 5.56
CA GLN A 266 -9.20 8.84 4.61
C GLN A 266 -8.29 10.03 4.94
N ALA A 267 -7.90 10.18 6.21
CA ALA A 267 -6.99 11.23 6.67
C ALA A 267 -5.50 10.90 6.45
N MET A 268 -5.13 9.65 6.11
CA MET A 268 -3.72 9.25 5.98
C MET A 268 -2.98 9.96 4.83
N GLU A 269 -3.61 10.08 3.67
CA GLU A 269 -3.04 10.78 2.50
C GLU A 269 -2.84 12.28 2.77
N PRO A 270 -3.85 13.06 3.22
CA PRO A 270 -3.64 14.47 3.54
C PRO A 270 -2.69 14.68 4.73
N ALA A 271 -2.64 13.74 5.70
CA ALA A 271 -1.68 13.82 6.80
C ALA A 271 -0.22 13.76 6.35
N ARG A 272 0.09 13.11 5.21
CA ARG A 272 1.43 13.06 4.61
C ARG A 272 1.84 14.36 3.90
N GLY A 273 0.91 15.30 3.71
CA GLY A 273 1.18 16.59 3.07
C GLY A 273 1.33 16.52 1.53
N GLU A 274 0.87 15.43 0.91
CA GLU A 274 1.05 15.17 -0.53
C GLU A 274 0.30 16.16 -1.44
N ARG A 275 -0.69 16.92 -0.91
CA ARG A 275 -1.54 17.86 -1.67
C ARG A 275 -1.19 19.36 -1.49
N GLY A 276 -0.06 19.70 -0.88
CA GLY A 276 0.35 21.10 -0.71
C GLY A 276 -0.49 21.89 0.32
N PRO A 277 -0.27 23.22 0.44
CA PRO A 277 -0.84 24.05 1.52
C PRO A 277 -2.38 24.11 1.55
N ASP A 278 -3.03 24.08 0.38
CA ASP A 278 -4.49 24.17 0.24
C ASP A 278 -5.19 22.79 0.30
N GLY A 279 -4.40 21.71 0.38
CA GLY A 279 -4.90 20.33 0.32
C GLY A 279 -5.78 19.94 1.52
N ASP A 280 -5.48 20.48 2.70
CA ASP A 280 -6.22 20.21 3.94
C ASP A 280 -7.63 20.80 3.87
N ASP A 281 -7.76 22.07 3.47
CA ASP A 281 -9.05 22.74 3.37
C ASP A 281 -9.96 22.09 2.33
N HIS A 282 -9.39 21.66 1.20
CA HIS A 282 -10.12 20.91 0.19
C HIS A 282 -10.63 19.57 0.74
N TRP A 283 -9.78 18.80 1.43
CA TRP A 283 -10.18 17.52 2.03
C TRP A 283 -11.26 17.71 3.10
N LEU A 284 -11.14 18.75 3.94
CA LEU A 284 -12.14 19.09 4.96
C LEU A 284 -13.49 19.48 4.34
N GLY A 285 -13.47 20.26 3.26
CA GLY A 285 -14.68 20.60 2.50
C GLY A 285 -15.34 19.35 1.91
N MET A 286 -14.55 18.42 1.38
CA MET A 286 -15.03 17.16 0.82
C MET A 286 -15.63 16.23 1.90
N MET A 287 -15.00 16.12 3.08
CA MET A 287 -15.55 15.38 4.23
C MET A 287 -16.87 16.01 4.73
N ALA A 288 -16.95 17.34 4.79
CA ALA A 288 -18.16 18.05 5.16
C ALA A 288 -19.31 17.81 4.16
N ALA A 289 -19.01 17.81 2.86
CA ALA A 289 -19.99 17.47 1.81
C ALA A 289 -20.49 16.02 1.92
N ARG A 290 -19.67 15.11 2.45
CA ARG A 290 -20.03 13.71 2.73
C ARG A 290 -20.72 13.51 4.08
N GLY A 291 -21.02 14.59 4.82
CA GLY A 291 -21.78 14.54 6.07
C GLY A 291 -20.95 14.41 7.35
N VAL A 292 -19.62 14.51 7.28
CA VAL A 292 -18.75 14.50 8.46
C VAL A 292 -18.64 15.92 9.04
N PRO A 293 -18.88 16.14 10.34
CA PRO A 293 -18.66 17.45 10.95
C PRO A 293 -17.21 17.90 10.77
N ARG A 294 -17.00 19.12 10.27
CA ARG A 294 -15.67 19.65 9.96
C ARG A 294 -14.72 19.57 11.15
N GLU A 295 -15.17 19.92 12.35
CA GLU A 295 -14.38 19.83 13.59
C GLU A 295 -13.90 18.40 13.89
N THR A 296 -14.73 17.40 13.58
CA THR A 296 -14.37 15.98 13.75
C THR A 296 -13.30 15.56 12.74
N ALA A 297 -13.46 15.97 11.48
CA ALA A 297 -12.48 15.70 10.42
C ALA A 297 -11.13 16.39 10.72
N GLU A 298 -11.15 17.65 11.18
CA GLU A 298 -9.95 18.40 11.61
C GLU A 298 -9.24 17.71 12.77
N ALA A 299 -9.98 17.29 13.80
CA ALA A 299 -9.42 16.60 14.96
C ALA A 299 -8.76 15.25 14.57
N VAL A 300 -9.40 14.47 13.70
CA VAL A 300 -8.84 13.20 13.23
C VAL A 300 -7.62 13.42 12.34
N LEU A 301 -7.67 14.40 11.43
CA LEU A 301 -6.52 14.75 10.59
C LEU A 301 -5.31 15.16 11.42
N GLY A 302 -5.51 16.03 12.42
CA GLY A 302 -4.47 16.42 13.37
C GLY A 302 -3.90 15.22 14.13
N ALA A 303 -4.76 14.35 14.67
CA ALA A 303 -4.33 13.17 15.41
C ALA A 303 -3.55 12.16 14.55
N VAL A 304 -3.93 11.96 13.28
CA VAL A 304 -3.21 11.07 12.34
C VAL A 304 -1.86 11.69 11.96
N ARG A 305 -1.84 13.00 11.67
CA ARG A 305 -0.62 13.76 11.35
C ARG A 305 0.40 13.76 12.49
N ASP A 306 -0.07 13.96 13.72
CA ASP A 306 0.76 13.95 14.92
C ASP A 306 1.16 12.55 15.38
N GLY A 307 0.62 11.49 14.75
CA GLY A 307 0.83 10.10 15.15
C GLY A 307 0.26 9.78 16.53
N THR A 308 -0.76 10.51 16.97
CA THR A 308 -1.45 10.33 18.26
C THR A 308 -2.77 9.58 18.13
N HIS A 309 -3.24 9.36 16.90
CA HIS A 309 -4.42 8.55 16.63
C HIS A 309 -4.29 7.16 17.28
N ARG A 310 -5.41 6.68 17.84
CA ARG A 310 -5.51 5.38 18.50
C ARG A 310 -6.74 4.68 17.97
N TYR A 311 -6.53 3.57 17.29
CA TYR A 311 -7.62 2.67 16.93
C TYR A 311 -8.06 1.90 18.18
N ALA A 312 -9.31 2.10 18.60
CA ALA A 312 -9.87 1.56 19.84
C ALA A 312 -11.32 1.08 19.63
N PRO A 313 -11.52 -0.01 18.85
CA PRO A 313 -12.84 -0.59 18.67
C PRO A 313 -13.37 -1.16 20.01
N PRO A 314 -14.68 -1.36 20.17
CA PRO A 314 -15.25 -1.91 21.40
C PRO A 314 -15.00 -3.43 21.54
N GLY A 315 -15.41 -3.98 22.69
CA GLY A 315 -15.52 -5.43 22.88
C GLY A 315 -14.20 -6.20 23.06
N PRO A 316 -14.23 -7.53 22.89
CA PRO A 316 -13.04 -8.40 23.00
C PRO A 316 -11.94 -8.04 22.00
N TRP A 317 -12.33 -7.72 20.76
CA TRP A 317 -11.42 -7.25 19.72
C TRP A 317 -10.67 -5.99 20.17
N GLY A 318 -11.38 -5.00 20.71
CA GLY A 318 -10.79 -3.78 21.28
C GLY A 318 -9.71 -4.01 22.33
N ARG A 319 -9.92 -4.99 23.22
CA ARG A 319 -8.93 -5.35 24.24
C ARG A 319 -7.67 -5.94 23.62
N ALA A 320 -7.82 -6.83 22.65
CA ALA A 320 -6.69 -7.41 21.94
C ALA A 320 -5.94 -6.35 21.11
N VAL A 321 -6.65 -5.41 20.47
CA VAL A 321 -6.04 -4.27 19.77
C VAL A 321 -5.21 -3.42 20.74
N ALA A 322 -5.73 -3.13 21.94
CA ALA A 322 -5.00 -2.36 22.94
C ALA A 322 -3.73 -3.10 23.43
N GLU A 323 -3.82 -4.41 23.69
CA GLU A 323 -2.68 -5.25 24.06
C GLU A 323 -1.62 -5.31 22.95
N ALA A 324 -2.05 -5.58 21.72
CA ALA A 324 -1.17 -5.62 20.55
C ALA A 324 -0.49 -4.27 20.33
N ARG A 325 -1.21 -3.16 20.51
CA ARG A 325 -0.65 -1.81 20.36
C ARG A 325 0.43 -1.52 21.39
N GLU A 326 0.22 -1.92 22.66
CA GLU A 326 1.25 -1.77 23.69
C GLU A 326 2.50 -2.63 23.40
N ALA A 327 2.32 -3.86 22.89
CA ALA A 327 3.43 -4.69 22.45
C ALA A 327 4.19 -4.06 21.25
N ALA A 328 3.45 -3.60 20.22
CA ALA A 328 4.01 -2.99 19.02
C ALA A 328 4.74 -1.68 19.32
N ARG A 329 4.23 -0.86 20.25
CA ARG A 329 4.86 0.38 20.71
C ARG A 329 6.30 0.17 21.20
N TRP A 330 6.56 -0.99 21.82
CA TRP A 330 7.88 -1.36 22.32
C TRP A 330 8.67 -2.25 21.36
N GLY A 331 8.18 -2.46 20.13
CA GLY A 331 8.87 -3.22 19.10
C GLY A 331 8.62 -4.73 19.11
N ALA A 332 7.72 -5.24 19.96
CA ALA A 332 7.31 -6.65 19.96
C ALA A 332 6.23 -6.91 18.88
N THR A 333 6.61 -6.69 17.62
CA THR A 333 5.73 -6.67 16.42
C THR A 333 5.08 -8.02 16.13
N ASP A 334 5.84 -9.12 16.22
CA ASP A 334 5.32 -10.48 15.99
C ASP A 334 4.43 -10.95 17.13
N ALA A 335 4.75 -10.58 18.38
CA ALA A 335 3.88 -10.82 19.52
C ALA A 335 2.55 -10.06 19.37
N ALA A 336 2.61 -8.78 18.97
CA ALA A 336 1.43 -7.97 18.67
C ALA A 336 0.58 -8.61 17.57
N TRP A 337 1.20 -9.11 16.50
CA TRP A 337 0.50 -9.81 15.42
C TRP A 337 -0.22 -11.06 15.90
N ARG A 338 0.46 -11.90 16.71
CA ARG A 338 -0.16 -13.12 17.26
C ARG A 338 -1.37 -12.82 18.12
N VAL A 339 -1.35 -11.72 18.89
CA VAL A 339 -2.51 -11.25 19.68
C VAL A 339 -3.66 -10.84 18.77
N LEU A 340 -3.40 -10.01 17.75
CA LEU A 340 -4.42 -9.61 16.78
C LEU A 340 -5.03 -10.82 16.07
N ARG A 341 -4.18 -11.70 15.52
CA ARG A 341 -4.61 -12.91 14.83
C ARG A 341 -5.51 -13.80 15.69
N ALA A 342 -5.14 -14.03 16.95
CA ALA A 342 -5.92 -14.86 17.85
C ALA A 342 -7.30 -14.25 18.18
N ALA A 343 -7.39 -12.90 18.18
CA ALA A 343 -8.63 -12.18 18.47
C ALA A 343 -9.49 -11.87 17.25
N LEU A 344 -8.97 -12.04 16.03
CA LEU A 344 -9.68 -11.73 14.79
C LEU A 344 -11.05 -12.40 14.67
N PRO A 345 -11.24 -13.68 15.05
CA PRO A 345 -12.55 -14.32 15.03
C PRO A 345 -13.59 -13.67 15.96
N LEU A 346 -13.14 -12.89 16.95
CA LEU A 346 -13.98 -12.13 17.88
C LEU A 346 -14.30 -10.71 17.39
N TRP A 347 -13.83 -10.33 16.19
CA TRP A 347 -14.18 -9.06 15.57
C TRP A 347 -15.66 -9.07 15.15
N GLU A 348 -16.38 -8.01 15.50
CA GLU A 348 -17.77 -7.77 15.11
C GLU A 348 -17.80 -6.63 14.11
N ALA A 349 -18.54 -6.80 13.01
CA ALA A 349 -18.68 -5.77 11.99
C ALA A 349 -19.49 -4.58 12.57
N PRO A 350 -18.93 -3.35 12.58
CA PRO A 350 -19.65 -2.17 13.07
C PRO A 350 -20.89 -1.83 12.25
N GLY A 351 -20.90 -2.21 10.97
CA GLY A 351 -22.02 -2.04 10.04
C GLY A 351 -21.95 -3.04 8.88
N PRO A 352 -23.03 -3.19 8.09
CA PRO A 352 -23.12 -4.17 7.01
C PRO A 352 -22.13 -3.90 5.86
N GLN A 353 -21.62 -2.68 5.75
CA GLN A 353 -20.64 -2.30 4.73
C GLN A 353 -19.19 -2.53 5.18
N LEU A 354 -18.95 -3.10 6.37
CA LEU A 354 -17.61 -3.46 6.84
C LEU A 354 -17.45 -4.97 6.88
N ILE A 355 -16.42 -5.44 6.19
CA ILE A 355 -16.05 -6.85 6.14
C ILE A 355 -14.71 -7.12 6.80
N ALA A 356 -13.94 -6.10 7.21
CA ALA A 356 -12.68 -6.28 7.90
C ALA A 356 -12.34 -5.09 8.83
N PRO A 357 -11.48 -5.26 9.85
CA PRO A 357 -11.04 -4.19 10.75
C PRO A 357 -10.02 -3.27 10.07
N VAL A 358 -10.45 -2.51 9.06
CA VAL A 358 -9.58 -1.66 8.24
C VAL A 358 -8.97 -0.50 9.03
N GLY A 359 -9.58 -0.07 10.13
CA GLY A 359 -9.06 0.98 11.01
C GLY A 359 -7.69 0.66 11.63
N LEU A 360 -7.28 -0.61 11.66
CA LEU A 360 -5.91 -1.02 12.03
C LEU A 360 -4.84 -0.29 11.21
N LEU A 361 -5.12 -0.03 9.93
CA LEU A 361 -4.19 0.60 8.98
C LEU A 361 -3.87 2.05 9.33
N ALA A 362 -4.78 2.75 10.02
CA ALA A 362 -4.60 4.13 10.44
C ALA A 362 -3.84 4.29 11.77
N ASP A 363 -3.70 3.22 12.56
CA ASP A 363 -2.96 3.30 13.82
C ASP A 363 -1.44 3.40 13.54
N PRO A 364 -0.73 4.35 14.18
CA PRO A 364 0.67 4.61 13.89
C PRO A 364 1.59 3.42 14.21
N PHE A 365 1.24 2.56 15.16
CA PHE A 365 2.02 1.37 15.48
C PHE A 365 1.51 0.15 14.71
N LEU A 366 0.20 -0.08 14.73
CA LEU A 366 -0.40 -1.29 14.16
C LEU A 366 -0.46 -1.26 12.63
N GLY A 367 -0.63 -0.11 12.00
CA GLY A 367 -0.76 0.00 10.55
C GLY A 367 0.46 -0.55 9.82
N SER A 368 1.66 -0.35 10.40
CA SER A 368 2.90 -0.92 9.86
C SER A 368 2.96 -2.45 9.94
N LEU A 369 2.24 -3.07 10.88
CA LEU A 369 2.20 -4.53 11.04
C LEU A 369 1.39 -5.20 9.94
N ILE A 370 0.49 -4.48 9.27
CA ILE A 370 -0.35 -5.03 8.21
C ILE A 370 0.46 -5.03 6.91
N THR A 371 1.24 -6.11 6.72
CA THR A 371 1.90 -6.40 5.44
C THR A 371 0.89 -7.01 4.46
N PRO A 372 1.17 -7.09 3.14
CA PRO A 372 0.30 -7.80 2.21
C PRO A 372 -0.03 -9.24 2.63
N GLU A 373 0.93 -9.97 3.20
CA GLU A 373 0.76 -11.34 3.69
C GLU A 373 -0.19 -11.38 4.90
N ARG A 374 0.04 -10.51 5.88
CA ARG A 374 -0.80 -10.38 7.07
C ARG A 374 -2.20 -9.85 6.74
N GLY A 375 -2.32 -9.00 5.73
CA GLY A 375 -3.60 -8.54 5.20
C GLY A 375 -4.39 -9.67 4.53
N ARG A 376 -3.73 -10.55 3.75
CA ARG A 376 -4.35 -11.78 3.23
C ARG A 376 -4.76 -12.72 4.37
N GLU A 377 -3.96 -12.86 5.41
CA GLU A 377 -4.31 -13.65 6.61
C GLU A 377 -5.55 -13.08 7.32
N ILE A 378 -5.67 -11.75 7.44
CA ILE A 378 -6.90 -11.10 7.95
C ILE A 378 -8.10 -11.49 7.10
N LEU A 379 -7.98 -11.33 5.79
CA LEU A 379 -9.07 -11.60 4.85
C LEU A 379 -9.46 -13.07 4.83
N ALA A 380 -8.49 -13.98 5.00
CA ALA A 380 -8.69 -15.41 5.02
C ALA A 380 -9.18 -15.95 6.37
N THR A 381 -9.11 -15.17 7.45
CA THR A 381 -9.59 -15.58 8.77
C THR A 381 -11.10 -15.34 8.89
N PRO A 382 -11.90 -16.39 9.18
CA PRO A 382 -13.34 -16.25 9.45
C PRO A 382 -13.60 -15.34 10.65
N ARG A 383 -14.60 -14.46 10.53
CA ARG A 383 -14.88 -13.39 11.53
C ARG A 383 -16.35 -12.96 11.50
N ALA A 384 -16.74 -12.10 12.43
CA ALA A 384 -18.11 -11.61 12.60
C ALA A 384 -19.16 -12.72 12.78
N GLY A 385 -18.78 -13.81 13.45
CA GLY A 385 -19.66 -14.96 13.73
C GLY A 385 -19.77 -15.99 12.59
N GLU A 386 -19.23 -15.68 11.41
CA GLU A 386 -19.20 -16.62 10.29
C GLU A 386 -18.17 -17.74 10.48
N GLN A 387 -18.42 -18.89 9.85
CA GLN A 387 -17.57 -20.09 9.95
C GLN A 387 -16.87 -20.35 8.62
N GLY A 388 -15.61 -20.78 8.68
CA GLY A 388 -14.81 -21.10 7.50
C GLY A 388 -13.49 -21.79 7.86
N PRO A 389 -12.67 -22.17 6.87
CA PRO A 389 -11.36 -22.75 7.13
C PRO A 389 -10.43 -21.71 7.78
N ALA A 390 -9.69 -22.13 8.81
CA ALA A 390 -8.64 -21.30 9.36
C ALA A 390 -7.46 -21.25 8.38
N PRO A 391 -6.91 -20.06 8.06
CA PRO A 391 -5.75 -19.95 7.20
C PRO A 391 -4.47 -20.44 7.89
N ASP A 392 -3.47 -20.79 7.08
CA ASP A 392 -2.14 -21.04 7.60
C ASP A 392 -1.55 -19.74 8.17
N PRO A 393 -0.95 -19.79 9.37
CA PRO A 393 -0.43 -18.61 10.01
C PRO A 393 0.75 -18.00 9.23
N VAL A 394 0.75 -16.68 9.03
CA VAL A 394 1.93 -16.02 8.47
C VAL A 394 3.10 -16.17 9.45
N PRO A 395 4.30 -16.58 8.99
CA PRO A 395 5.47 -16.69 9.84
C PRO A 395 5.85 -15.38 10.52
N ASP A 396 6.49 -15.49 11.69
CA ASP A 396 7.09 -14.36 12.40
C ASP A 396 8.13 -13.67 11.47
N LEU A 397 8.13 -12.34 11.45
CA LEU A 397 8.94 -11.54 10.52
C LEU A 397 10.33 -11.22 11.09
N ASP A 398 10.48 -11.23 12.41
CA ASP A 398 11.73 -10.92 13.09
C ASP A 398 12.65 -12.15 13.17
N PRO A 399 13.87 -12.09 12.58
CA PRO A 399 14.85 -13.15 12.77
C PRO A 399 15.37 -13.14 14.21
N PRO A 400 15.81 -14.30 14.74
CA PRO A 400 16.36 -14.35 16.08
C PRO A 400 17.70 -13.60 16.19
N GLY A 401 17.93 -13.00 17.35
CA GLY A 401 19.21 -12.40 17.73
C GLY A 401 19.55 -11.10 16.99
N LEU A 402 20.81 -10.97 16.60
CA LEU A 402 21.40 -9.72 16.09
C LEU A 402 22.01 -9.86 14.68
N ALA A 403 22.12 -11.08 14.15
CA ALA A 403 22.84 -11.38 12.91
C ALA A 403 22.34 -10.58 11.69
N TRP A 404 21.04 -10.21 11.68
CA TRP A 404 20.44 -9.41 10.63
C TRP A 404 21.05 -8.01 10.49
N LEU A 405 21.74 -7.50 11.52
CA LEU A 405 22.50 -6.25 11.44
C LEU A 405 23.66 -6.31 10.44
N THR A 406 24.08 -7.51 10.01
CA THR A 406 25.08 -7.66 8.93
C THR A 406 24.44 -7.67 7.54
N GLU A 407 23.12 -7.78 7.44
CA GLU A 407 22.40 -7.85 6.16
C GLU A 407 22.27 -6.48 5.51
N SER A 408 22.37 -6.46 4.18
CA SER A 408 22.06 -5.28 3.37
C SER A 408 20.53 -5.14 3.24
N ASP A 409 19.99 -3.99 3.63
CA ASP A 409 18.58 -3.61 3.46
C ASP A 409 18.50 -2.55 2.35
N PRO A 410 17.49 -2.52 1.46
CA PRO A 410 17.31 -1.42 0.50
C PRO A 410 17.34 -0.01 1.11
N TYR A 411 17.06 0.14 2.42
CA TYR A 411 17.15 1.41 3.14
C TYR A 411 18.46 1.60 3.92
N ARG A 412 19.40 0.66 3.83
CA ARG A 412 20.71 0.71 4.49
C ARG A 412 21.82 0.79 3.44
N GLN A 413 22.63 1.84 3.51
CA GLN A 413 23.83 1.94 2.67
C GLN A 413 24.94 1.05 3.25
N ALA A 414 25.83 0.55 2.39
CA ALA A 414 26.96 -0.28 2.81
C ALA A 414 27.87 0.41 3.85
N ASP A 415 27.79 1.75 3.95
CA ASP A 415 28.60 2.58 4.84
C ASP A 415 27.89 2.93 6.18
N ASP A 416 26.71 2.36 6.47
CA ASP A 416 25.94 2.67 7.68
C ASP A 416 26.38 1.81 8.89
N GLY A 417 26.96 2.47 9.89
CA GLY A 417 27.25 1.91 11.22
C GLY A 417 26.02 1.85 12.12
N TYR A 418 26.18 1.36 13.35
CA TYR A 418 25.11 1.42 14.35
C TYR A 418 25.68 1.48 15.76
N ARG A 419 24.87 1.96 16.69
CA ARG A 419 25.15 1.85 18.12
C ARG A 419 23.89 1.49 18.89
N CYS A 420 24.06 0.69 19.93
CA CYS A 420 22.95 0.19 20.71
C CYS A 420 23.33 0.07 22.18
N VAL A 421 22.37 0.41 23.05
CA VAL A 421 22.43 0.15 24.49
C VAL A 421 21.32 -0.84 24.82
N TRP A 422 21.63 -1.87 25.59
CA TRP A 422 20.65 -2.75 26.24
C TRP A 422 20.74 -2.58 27.74
N ALA A 423 19.60 -2.50 28.44
CA ALA A 423 19.52 -2.42 29.89
C ALA A 423 18.56 -3.49 30.44
N GLU A 424 19.05 -4.29 31.38
CA GLU A 424 18.33 -5.41 31.99
C GLU A 424 17.39 -4.89 33.09
N GLY A 425 16.16 -5.43 33.15
CA GLY A 425 15.20 -5.13 34.23
C GLY A 425 14.64 -3.71 34.23
N ILE A 426 14.90 -2.92 33.19
CA ILE A 426 14.43 -1.53 33.04
C ILE A 426 13.17 -1.47 32.17
N ASP A 427 12.21 -0.63 32.58
CA ASP A 427 11.13 -0.24 31.68
C ASP A 427 11.69 0.69 30.59
N PRO A 428 11.47 0.43 29.29
CA PRO A 428 11.97 1.29 28.22
C PRO A 428 11.57 2.76 28.35
N ALA A 429 10.45 3.07 29.00
CA ALA A 429 10.02 4.43 29.29
C ALA A 429 10.96 5.20 30.23
N ARG A 430 11.82 4.49 30.99
CA ARG A 430 12.80 5.07 31.93
C ARG A 430 14.19 5.27 31.33
N LEU A 431 14.45 4.80 30.10
CA LEU A 431 15.74 5.02 29.44
C LEU A 431 16.09 6.52 29.25
N PRO A 432 15.14 7.43 28.94
CA PRO A 432 15.42 8.86 28.90
C PRO A 432 15.97 9.42 30.22
N ASP A 433 15.50 8.93 31.37
CA ASP A 433 15.99 9.38 32.68
C ASP A 433 17.45 8.94 32.93
N LEU A 434 17.83 7.78 32.42
CA LEU A 434 19.14 7.16 32.64
C LEU A 434 20.21 7.71 31.68
N ILE A 435 19.89 7.75 30.39
CA ILE A 435 20.85 8.06 29.32
C ILE A 435 20.42 9.20 28.39
N GLY A 436 19.24 9.79 28.62
CA GLY A 436 18.74 10.95 27.90
C GLY A 436 19.26 12.28 28.44
N GLU A 437 19.26 13.30 27.59
CA GLU A 437 19.58 14.67 28.00
C GLU A 437 18.63 15.19 29.08
N GLU A 438 19.02 16.26 29.78
CA GLU A 438 18.20 16.80 30.86
C GLU A 438 16.83 17.26 30.33
N GLY A 439 15.75 16.70 30.89
CA GLY A 439 14.38 16.95 30.42
C GLY A 439 13.95 16.17 29.18
N SER A 440 14.75 15.21 28.69
CA SER A 440 14.40 14.39 27.54
C SER A 440 13.16 13.53 27.81
N THR A 441 12.24 13.51 26.85
CA THR A 441 11.02 12.70 26.90
C THR A 441 10.85 11.90 25.61
N LEU A 442 10.02 10.85 25.66
CA LEU A 442 9.72 10.06 24.48
C LEU A 442 8.93 10.87 23.46
N SER A 443 9.39 10.84 22.22
CA SER A 443 8.70 11.44 21.09
C SER A 443 7.46 10.65 20.65
N ALA A 444 6.63 11.29 19.83
CA ALA A 444 5.62 10.60 19.03
C ALA A 444 6.24 9.50 18.15
N PRO A 445 5.46 8.50 17.70
CA PRO A 445 5.98 7.36 16.96
C PRO A 445 6.63 7.80 15.66
N VAL A 446 7.90 7.46 15.46
CA VAL A 446 8.67 7.86 14.29
C VAL A 446 8.80 6.68 13.33
N ASP A 447 8.51 6.94 12.05
CA ASP A 447 8.80 5.99 10.97
C ASP A 447 10.31 5.82 10.82
N GLN A 448 10.78 4.60 11.07
CA GLN A 448 12.21 4.32 11.12
C GLN A 448 12.87 4.30 9.72
N ARG A 449 12.07 4.27 8.64
CA ARG A 449 12.59 4.45 7.27
C ARG A 449 13.18 5.84 7.05
N TRP A 450 12.75 6.84 7.83
CA TRP A 450 13.17 8.24 7.67
C TRP A 450 14.19 8.69 8.73
N GLY A 451 14.76 7.77 9.50
CA GLY A 451 15.69 8.09 10.61
C GLY A 451 16.86 8.99 10.22
N ARG A 452 17.41 8.83 9.00
CA ARG A 452 18.55 9.62 8.50
C ARG A 452 18.21 11.11 8.25
N TRP A 453 17.04 11.40 7.69
CA TRP A 453 16.58 12.78 7.46
C TRP A 453 16.34 13.53 8.77
N ARG A 454 15.99 12.79 9.83
CA ARG A 454 15.70 13.37 11.15
C ARG A 454 16.95 13.87 11.86
N ARG A 455 18.11 13.22 11.68
CA ARG A 455 19.37 13.74 12.24
C ARG A 455 19.68 15.14 11.70
N ALA A 456 19.45 15.37 10.40
CA ALA A 456 19.60 16.69 9.82
C ALA A 456 18.66 17.72 10.47
N SER A 457 17.38 17.38 10.67
CA SER A 457 16.43 18.28 11.33
C SER A 457 16.72 18.52 12.82
N VAL A 458 17.23 17.52 13.55
CA VAL A 458 17.60 17.66 14.97
C VAL A 458 18.88 18.47 15.10
N ALA A 459 19.86 18.27 14.20
CA ALA A 459 21.06 19.09 14.14
C ALA A 459 20.75 20.56 13.79
N GLU A 460 19.72 20.81 12.97
CA GLU A 460 19.21 22.17 12.70
C GLU A 460 18.48 22.78 13.93
N ALA A 461 17.76 21.97 14.72
CA ALA A 461 17.07 22.43 15.93
C ALA A 461 17.98 22.63 17.15
N GLN A 462 19.15 21.97 17.16
CA GLN A 462 20.15 22.07 18.23
C GLN A 462 21.11 23.26 18.02
N GLU A 463 20.59 24.48 17.89
CA GLU A 463 21.38 25.72 17.72
C GLU A 463 22.39 25.98 18.86
N HIS A 464 22.30 25.26 19.99
CA HIS A 464 23.12 25.42 21.18
C HIS A 464 23.99 24.20 21.56
N ALA A 465 24.03 23.13 20.76
CA ALA A 465 24.91 21.99 21.03
C ALA A 465 26.36 22.32 20.63
N GLU A 466 27.31 21.98 21.49
CA GLU A 466 28.73 22.20 21.19
C GLU A 466 29.19 21.23 20.09
N PRO A 467 30.06 21.64 19.14
CA PRO A 467 30.42 20.82 17.97
C PRO A 467 31.10 19.46 18.27
N TRP A 468 31.54 19.23 19.50
CA TRP A 468 32.14 17.98 19.95
C TRP A 468 31.13 17.04 20.63
N GLU A 469 29.92 17.50 20.95
CA GLU A 469 28.90 16.70 21.60
C GLU A 469 28.32 15.67 20.65
N ASP A 470 28.13 14.46 21.16
CA ASP A 470 27.52 13.36 20.42
C ASP A 470 26.17 12.99 21.06
N ARG A 471 25.18 13.85 20.82
CA ARG A 471 23.78 13.65 21.21
C ARG A 471 23.03 13.06 20.01
N ALA A 472 22.65 11.78 20.04
CA ALA A 472 21.84 11.23 18.96
C ALA A 472 20.39 11.00 19.37
N PRO A 473 19.46 11.14 18.42
CA PRO A 473 18.13 10.56 18.55
C PRO A 473 18.25 9.03 18.45
N VAL A 474 17.90 8.33 19.52
CA VAL A 474 17.87 6.86 19.58
C VAL A 474 16.42 6.36 19.57
N ALA A 475 16.14 5.29 18.82
CA ALA A 475 14.89 4.55 18.89
C ALA A 475 14.87 3.67 20.14
N VAL A 476 13.75 3.66 20.86
CA VAL A 476 13.62 2.93 22.13
C VAL A 476 12.62 1.79 22.02
N GLY A 477 12.88 0.69 22.71
CA GLY A 477 11.97 -0.45 22.75
C GLY A 477 12.36 -1.52 23.77
N ARG A 478 11.73 -2.68 23.63
CA ARG A 478 11.99 -3.89 24.42
C ARG A 478 12.26 -5.07 23.50
N THR A 479 13.21 -5.90 23.90
CA THR A 479 13.57 -7.14 23.20
C THR A 479 12.76 -8.33 23.72
N ALA A 480 12.76 -9.45 23.00
CA ALA A 480 12.10 -10.68 23.44
C ALA A 480 12.65 -11.22 24.78
N GLY A 481 13.93 -10.99 25.06
CA GLY A 481 14.58 -11.36 26.33
C GLY A 481 14.29 -10.41 27.50
N GLY A 482 13.43 -9.41 27.31
CA GLY A 482 13.05 -8.45 28.36
C GLY A 482 14.01 -7.26 28.53
N TRP A 483 15.08 -7.17 27.75
CA TRP A 483 15.97 -6.01 27.75
C TRP A 483 15.29 -4.79 27.16
N ALA A 484 15.38 -3.65 27.83
CA ALA A 484 15.10 -2.36 27.19
C ALA A 484 16.28 -1.98 26.29
N PHE A 485 16.02 -1.42 25.12
CA PHE A 485 17.07 -1.02 24.20
C PHE A 485 16.93 0.44 23.75
N ALA A 486 18.07 1.06 23.43
CA ALA A 486 18.17 2.33 22.72
C ALA A 486 19.09 2.15 21.52
N PHE A 487 18.60 2.39 20.31
CA PHE A 487 19.28 2.05 19.05
C PHE A 487 19.40 3.25 18.12
N ASP A 488 20.58 3.44 17.53
CA ASP A 488 20.88 4.46 16.54
C ASP A 488 21.56 3.83 15.32
N ARG A 489 21.08 4.20 14.13
CA ARG A 489 21.45 3.66 12.81
C ARG A 489 22.51 4.48 12.09
N ASP A 490 22.88 5.61 12.65
CA ASP A 490 23.85 6.51 12.03
C ASP A 490 24.72 7.09 13.15
N PRO A 491 25.59 6.29 13.79
CA PRO A 491 26.44 6.80 14.85
C PRO A 491 27.47 7.81 14.29
N HIS A 492 27.94 8.74 15.14
CA HIS A 492 29.16 9.51 14.82
C HIS A 492 30.40 8.59 14.81
N HIS A 493 31.58 9.16 14.59
CA HIS A 493 32.83 8.40 14.69
C HIS A 493 33.17 8.09 16.15
N LEU A 494 33.60 6.86 16.45
CA LEU A 494 34.04 6.47 17.80
C LEU A 494 35.45 7.00 18.12
N GLY A 495 35.53 8.24 18.60
CA GLY A 495 36.78 8.90 18.99
C GLY A 495 37.35 8.48 20.35
N GLU A 496 38.56 8.92 20.68
CA GLU A 496 39.23 8.68 21.98
C GLU A 496 38.54 9.34 23.18
N ARG A 497 37.61 10.27 22.91
CA ARG A 497 36.80 10.94 23.92
C ARG A 497 35.49 10.20 24.22
N PHE A 498 35.31 8.99 23.69
CA PHE A 498 34.14 8.18 23.97
C PHE A 498 34.00 7.89 25.48
N VAL A 499 32.78 8.05 25.98
CA VAL A 499 32.34 7.69 27.33
C VAL A 499 31.18 6.73 27.18
N SER A 500 31.36 5.50 27.65
CA SER A 500 30.30 4.50 27.56
C SER A 500 29.08 4.92 28.40
N PRO A 501 27.85 4.85 27.86
CA PRO A 501 26.64 5.01 28.65
C PRO A 501 26.32 3.76 29.50
N ALA A 502 27.08 2.66 29.39
CA ALA A 502 26.80 1.40 30.09
C ALA A 502 26.67 1.61 31.62
N PRO A 503 27.58 2.32 32.32
CA PRO A 503 27.43 2.58 33.75
C PRO A 503 26.11 3.26 34.10
N ALA A 504 25.75 4.33 33.38
CA ALA A 504 24.51 5.08 33.61
C ALA A 504 23.25 4.23 33.34
N ALA A 505 23.29 3.36 32.32
CA ALA A 505 22.20 2.46 31.96
C ALA A 505 22.05 1.25 32.92
N SER A 506 23.10 0.90 33.66
CA SER A 506 23.16 -0.29 34.53
C SER A 506 22.57 -0.10 35.94
N ALA A 507 21.72 0.90 36.14
CA ALA A 507 21.20 1.27 37.46
C ALA A 507 20.35 0.18 38.16
N SER A 508 19.79 -0.79 37.43
CA SER A 508 18.92 -1.85 37.99
C SER A 508 19.34 -3.28 37.61
N GLY A 509 20.45 -3.45 36.91
CA GLY A 509 20.90 -4.73 36.38
C GLY A 509 22.13 -4.54 35.50
N ARG A 510 22.34 -5.44 34.54
CA ARG A 510 23.41 -5.28 33.56
C ARG A 510 23.00 -4.31 32.45
N ALA A 511 23.98 -3.60 31.92
CA ALA A 511 23.84 -2.86 30.67
C ALA A 511 24.96 -3.23 29.71
N VAL A 512 24.61 -3.32 28.43
CA VAL A 512 25.53 -3.66 27.34
C VAL A 512 25.48 -2.56 26.30
N VAL A 513 26.63 -2.10 25.84
CA VAL A 513 26.74 -1.11 24.76
C VAL A 513 27.54 -1.74 23.63
N VAL A 514 26.99 -1.71 22.43
CA VAL A 514 27.67 -2.11 21.20
C VAL A 514 27.73 -0.92 20.26
N TRP A 515 28.89 -0.73 19.65
CA TRP A 515 29.08 0.26 18.59
C TRP A 515 29.84 -0.38 17.45
N HIS A 516 29.30 -0.23 16.24
CA HIS A 516 29.93 -0.67 15.01
C HIS A 516 30.04 0.51 14.03
N GLU A 517 31.25 0.73 13.51
CA GLU A 517 31.54 1.71 12.48
C GLU A 517 32.27 1.00 11.31
N PRO A 518 31.68 0.98 10.10
CA PRO A 518 32.28 0.31 8.96
C PRO A 518 33.50 1.07 8.43
N GLY A 519 34.44 0.34 7.81
CA GLY A 519 35.60 0.95 7.16
C GLY A 519 35.20 1.83 5.96
N ARG A 520 35.80 3.03 5.82
CA ARG A 520 35.50 3.95 4.70
C ARG A 520 36.67 4.05 3.71
N PRO A 521 36.44 3.92 2.39
CA PRO A 521 37.48 3.99 1.36
C PRO A 521 37.95 5.42 0.98
N SER A 522 37.56 6.46 1.73
CA SER A 522 37.90 7.87 1.45
C SER A 522 39.31 8.27 1.97
N PRO A 523 39.91 9.40 1.53
CA PRO A 523 41.28 9.77 1.89
C PRO A 523 41.43 10.00 3.40
N GLY A 524 42.10 9.07 4.08
CA GLY A 524 42.29 9.04 5.53
C GLY A 524 41.93 7.70 6.18
N ASP A 525 42.16 6.57 5.48
CA ASP A 525 41.92 5.17 5.87
C ASP A 525 41.56 5.00 7.35
N ARG A 526 40.27 5.02 7.65
CA ARG A 526 39.77 4.72 8.99
C ARG A 526 39.44 3.24 9.03
N PRO A 527 40.13 2.45 9.88
CA PRO A 527 39.84 1.04 9.98
C PRO A 527 38.45 0.82 10.58
N PRO A 528 37.77 -0.29 10.23
CA PRO A 528 36.51 -0.65 10.85
C PRO A 528 36.67 -0.78 12.36
N THR A 529 35.67 -0.31 13.09
CA THR A 529 35.69 -0.23 14.55
C THR A 529 34.51 -0.97 15.16
N PHE A 530 34.80 -1.85 16.11
CA PHE A 530 33.80 -2.53 16.92
C PHE A 530 34.11 -2.32 18.40
N HIS A 531 33.14 -1.81 19.16
CA HIS A 531 33.26 -1.59 20.59
C HIS A 531 32.17 -2.34 21.34
N LEU A 532 32.54 -2.96 22.47
CA LEU A 532 31.66 -3.55 23.46
C LEU A 532 32.02 -3.00 24.84
N SER A 533 31.05 -2.52 25.60
CA SER A 533 31.20 -2.29 27.04
C SER A 533 30.03 -2.87 27.82
N VAL A 534 30.33 -3.49 28.96
CA VAL A 534 29.35 -4.11 29.84
C VAL A 534 29.53 -3.56 31.25
N ALA A 535 28.43 -3.10 31.83
CA ALA A 535 28.40 -2.55 33.18
C ALA A 535 27.30 -3.22 34.01
N GLU A 536 27.45 -3.21 35.33
CA GLU A 536 26.45 -3.67 36.26
C GLU A 536 26.47 -2.77 37.51
N GLN A 537 25.29 -2.34 37.97
CA GLN A 537 25.15 -1.51 39.17
C GLN A 537 25.98 -0.21 39.17
N GLY A 538 26.16 0.40 38.00
CA GLY A 538 26.88 1.66 37.85
C GLY A 538 28.38 1.53 37.61
N GLU A 539 28.94 0.32 37.56
CA GLU A 539 30.37 0.07 37.39
C GLU A 539 30.65 -0.74 36.11
N GLU A 540 31.68 -0.38 35.35
CA GLU A 540 32.11 -1.13 34.16
C GLU A 540 32.76 -2.45 34.58
N LEU A 541 32.19 -3.57 34.12
CA LEU A 541 32.72 -4.92 34.38
C LEU A 541 33.86 -5.25 33.43
N TYR A 542 33.64 -5.01 32.13
CA TYR A 542 34.62 -5.21 31.07
C TYR A 542 34.23 -4.44 29.81
N ALA A 543 35.23 -4.08 29.02
CA ALA A 543 35.04 -3.51 27.70
C ALA A 543 36.17 -3.90 26.76
N PHE A 544 35.91 -3.86 25.46
CA PHE A 544 36.95 -3.90 24.45
C PHE A 544 36.60 -3.03 23.24
N THR A 545 37.63 -2.58 22.54
CA THR A 545 37.52 -1.87 21.27
C THR A 545 38.49 -2.50 20.29
N VAL A 546 37.98 -2.93 19.13
CA VAL A 546 38.76 -3.42 18.00
C VAL A 546 38.77 -2.33 16.93
N ARG A 547 39.96 -1.88 16.52
CA ARG A 547 40.19 -0.91 15.44
C ARG A 547 41.16 -1.52 14.44
N GLY A 548 40.63 -2.09 13.36
CA GLY A 548 41.44 -2.88 12.42
C GLY A 548 42.10 -4.05 13.15
N THR A 549 43.43 -4.03 13.29
CA THR A 549 44.20 -5.06 14.01
C THR A 549 44.48 -4.72 15.47
N GLU A 550 44.19 -3.49 15.91
CA GLU A 550 44.43 -3.06 17.29
C GLU A 550 43.26 -3.49 18.19
N ILE A 551 43.56 -4.08 19.35
CA ILE A 551 42.58 -4.50 20.34
C ILE A 551 42.92 -3.85 21.68
N GLN A 552 42.03 -2.99 22.17
CA GLN A 552 42.08 -2.40 23.52
C GLN A 552 41.10 -3.14 24.43
N ARG A 553 41.48 -3.40 25.69
CA ARG A 553 40.68 -4.20 26.64
C ARG A 553 40.70 -3.57 28.03
N SER A 554 39.58 -3.67 28.74
CA SER A 554 39.44 -3.38 30.17
C SER A 554 38.63 -4.50 30.85
N GLY A 555 38.91 -4.76 32.12
CA GLY A 555 38.18 -5.74 32.92
C GLY A 555 38.39 -7.22 32.54
N ALA A 556 37.59 -8.10 33.12
CA ALA A 556 37.66 -9.55 32.91
C ALA A 556 36.65 -10.01 31.86
N ILE A 557 37.08 -10.01 30.59
CA ILE A 557 36.23 -10.40 29.44
C ILE A 557 36.00 -11.92 29.45
N PRO A 558 34.74 -12.41 29.36
CA PRO A 558 34.44 -13.83 29.24
C PRO A 558 35.10 -14.49 28.01
N GLU A 559 35.51 -15.75 28.13
CA GLU A 559 36.24 -16.47 27.06
C GLU A 559 35.47 -16.56 25.74
N ALA A 560 34.13 -16.65 25.82
CA ALA A 560 33.24 -16.68 24.66
C ALA A 560 33.14 -15.32 23.95
N LEU A 561 33.48 -14.22 24.64
CA LEU A 561 33.48 -12.85 24.12
C LEU A 561 34.90 -12.30 23.90
N ASP A 562 35.93 -13.17 23.89
CA ASP A 562 37.31 -12.74 23.68
C ASP A 562 37.51 -12.17 22.27
N PRO A 563 37.91 -10.89 22.12
CA PRO A 563 38.07 -10.26 20.82
C PRO A 563 39.08 -10.97 19.90
N VAL A 564 40.08 -11.70 20.43
CA VAL A 564 41.01 -12.48 19.58
C VAL A 564 40.31 -13.62 18.85
N ARG A 565 39.28 -14.21 19.48
CA ARG A 565 38.54 -15.34 18.92
C ARG A 565 37.44 -14.88 17.97
N LEU A 566 36.87 -13.70 18.23
CA LEU A 566 35.78 -13.14 17.45
C LEU A 566 36.28 -12.46 16.16
N PHE A 567 37.39 -11.72 16.24
CA PHE A 567 37.95 -10.94 15.15
C PHE A 567 39.21 -11.58 14.58
N LEU A 568 39.04 -12.39 13.53
CA LEU A 568 40.14 -13.07 12.85
C LEU A 568 40.71 -12.17 11.73
N PRO A 569 42.05 -12.03 11.64
CA PRO A 569 42.70 -11.22 10.62
C PRO A 569 42.40 -11.64 9.17
N ASP A 570 42.21 -12.95 8.95
CA ASP A 570 41.99 -13.53 7.61
C ASP A 570 40.51 -13.53 7.17
N ALA A 571 39.60 -13.11 8.05
CA ALA A 571 38.17 -13.09 7.78
C ALA A 571 37.71 -11.70 7.31
N THR A 572 36.60 -11.66 6.57
CA THR A 572 36.02 -10.38 6.16
C THR A 572 35.48 -9.61 7.37
N GLU A 573 35.38 -8.29 7.26
CA GLU A 573 34.77 -7.43 8.28
C GLU A 573 33.38 -7.93 8.68
N ARG A 574 32.57 -8.30 7.68
CA ARG A 574 31.22 -8.83 7.86
C ARG A 574 31.21 -10.17 8.61
N ASP A 575 32.15 -11.07 8.33
CA ASP A 575 32.24 -12.36 9.04
C ASP A 575 32.64 -12.17 10.51
N ASN A 576 33.55 -11.21 10.76
CA ASN A 576 33.95 -10.82 12.11
C ASN A 576 32.78 -10.21 12.89
N GLU A 577 32.05 -9.28 12.28
CA GLU A 577 30.83 -8.68 12.84
C GLU A 577 29.77 -9.76 13.14
N LEU A 578 29.51 -10.65 12.19
CA LEU A 578 28.53 -11.74 12.36
C LEU A 578 28.88 -12.65 13.53
N ARG A 579 30.16 -13.03 13.67
CA ARG A 579 30.63 -13.84 14.81
C ARG A 579 30.44 -13.11 16.14
N ALA A 580 30.81 -11.83 16.21
CA ALA A 580 30.65 -11.04 17.42
C ALA A 580 29.16 -10.92 17.82
N LEU A 581 28.28 -10.63 16.86
CA LEU A 581 26.84 -10.51 17.10
C LEU A 581 26.19 -11.86 17.49
N ALA A 582 26.62 -12.96 16.90
CA ALA A 582 26.16 -14.30 17.27
C ALA A 582 26.61 -14.69 18.69
N ALA A 583 27.84 -14.35 19.08
CA ALA A 583 28.34 -14.56 20.43
C ALA A 583 27.58 -13.71 21.46
N LEU A 584 27.30 -12.44 21.15
CA LEU A 584 26.48 -11.57 22.01
C LEU A 584 25.05 -12.09 22.21
N HIS A 585 24.43 -12.62 21.15
CA HIS A 585 23.13 -13.26 21.27
C HIS A 585 23.20 -14.51 22.16
N THR A 586 24.21 -15.36 21.97
CA THR A 586 24.35 -16.65 22.67
C THR A 586 24.68 -16.46 24.15
N GLU A 587 25.63 -15.59 24.47
CA GLU A 587 26.15 -15.40 25.84
C GLU A 587 25.29 -14.49 26.70
N LEU A 588 24.70 -13.45 26.08
CA LEU A 588 23.97 -12.40 26.80
C LEU A 588 22.46 -12.37 26.48
N GLY A 589 21.99 -13.20 25.54
CA GLY A 589 20.58 -13.24 25.15
C GLY A 589 20.12 -12.00 24.37
N LEU A 590 21.05 -11.20 23.85
CA LEU A 590 20.73 -9.93 23.19
C LEU A 590 20.03 -10.17 21.85
N SER A 591 19.05 -9.33 21.54
CA SER A 591 18.31 -9.33 20.28
C SER A 591 17.79 -7.94 19.96
N LEU A 592 17.37 -7.71 18.71
CA LEU A 592 16.71 -6.46 18.30
C LEU A 592 15.58 -6.76 17.31
N PRO A 593 14.43 -6.08 17.43
CA PRO A 593 13.31 -6.26 16.50
C PRO A 593 13.62 -5.62 15.15
N ARG A 594 14.01 -6.44 14.17
CA ARG A 594 14.34 -5.99 12.81
C ARG A 594 13.19 -5.21 12.20
N PHE A 595 11.97 -5.74 12.24
CA PHE A 595 10.78 -5.16 11.63
C PHE A 595 10.47 -3.79 12.22
N ALA A 596 10.42 -3.67 13.55
CA ALA A 596 10.15 -2.41 14.23
C ALA A 596 11.18 -1.33 13.87
N LEU A 597 12.46 -1.72 13.76
CA LEU A 597 13.56 -0.82 13.44
C LEU A 597 13.66 -0.48 11.95
N THR A 598 13.22 -1.35 11.03
CA THR A 598 13.39 -1.15 9.58
C THR A 598 12.15 -0.63 8.88
N ARG A 599 10.98 -1.13 9.28
CA ARG A 599 9.71 -0.93 8.57
C ARG A 599 8.58 -0.42 9.47
N GLY A 600 8.76 -0.49 10.79
CA GLY A 600 7.77 -0.08 11.79
C GLY A 600 7.98 1.35 12.30
N ARG A 601 7.26 1.65 13.39
CA ARG A 601 7.37 2.92 14.12
C ARG A 601 7.72 2.68 15.58
N LEU A 602 8.69 3.45 16.08
CA LEU A 602 9.10 3.46 17.48
C LEU A 602 9.21 4.90 17.97
N SER A 603 8.98 5.11 19.26
CA SER A 603 9.33 6.36 19.92
C SER A 603 10.85 6.52 19.96
N THR A 604 11.30 7.77 20.04
CA THR A 604 12.72 8.12 20.15
C THR A 604 12.95 9.09 21.29
N PHE A 605 14.18 9.22 21.76
CA PHE A 605 14.60 10.35 22.61
C PHE A 605 16.04 10.74 22.28
N THR A 606 16.48 11.91 22.75
CA THR A 606 17.85 12.40 22.53
C THR A 606 18.74 12.00 23.70
N THR A 607 19.86 11.34 23.41
CA THR A 607 20.82 10.92 24.45
C THR A 607 21.63 12.09 25.00
N ARG A 608 22.21 11.92 26.20
CA ARG A 608 23.37 12.73 26.61
C ARG A 608 24.52 12.51 25.64
N SER A 609 25.47 13.45 25.62
CA SER A 609 26.68 13.28 24.82
C SER A 609 27.44 12.02 25.27
N TRP A 610 27.71 11.10 24.33
CA TRP A 610 28.60 9.95 24.56
C TRP A 610 30.07 10.31 24.34
N THR A 611 30.35 11.60 24.10
CA THR A 611 31.70 12.16 23.96
C THR A 611 31.95 13.14 25.11
N ARG A 612 33.07 12.99 25.84
CA ARG A 612 33.47 13.96 26.87
C ARG A 612 33.96 15.26 26.27
N ALA A 613 33.85 16.34 27.05
CA ALA A 613 34.47 17.62 26.71
C ALA A 613 36.01 17.47 26.51
N PRO A 614 36.60 18.23 25.57
CA PRO A 614 38.05 18.35 25.45
C PRO A 614 38.66 18.87 26.75
N ARG A 615 39.78 18.28 27.20
CA ARG A 615 40.54 18.79 28.34
C ARG A 615 41.45 19.95 27.91
N GLU A 616 41.89 20.76 28.88
CA GLU A 616 42.86 21.82 28.64
C GLU A 616 44.13 21.24 27.98
N GLY A 617 44.43 21.69 26.75
CA GLY A 617 45.55 21.19 25.94
C GLY A 617 45.20 20.17 24.84
N GLU A 618 43.97 19.66 24.78
CA GLU A 618 43.50 18.78 23.69
C GLU A 618 42.98 19.59 22.50
N SER A 619 43.53 19.39 21.31
CA SER A 619 43.06 20.03 20.08
C SER A 619 41.82 19.31 19.51
N TYR A 620 40.85 20.08 19.00
CA TYR A 620 39.73 19.55 18.22
C TYR A 620 39.42 20.49 17.05
N ALA A 621 38.97 19.93 15.92
CA ALA A 621 38.60 20.67 14.72
C ALA A 621 37.20 20.24 14.27
N TYR A 622 36.39 21.20 13.83
CA TYR A 622 35.07 20.96 13.24
C TYR A 622 34.89 21.84 12.00
N ILE A 623 34.06 21.38 11.07
CA ILE A 623 33.69 22.14 9.86
C ILE A 623 32.19 22.43 9.97
N ARG A 624 31.82 23.71 10.05
CA ARG A 624 30.42 24.16 10.06
C ARG A 624 30.06 24.71 8.69
N PHE A 625 29.09 24.10 8.02
CA PHE A 625 28.52 24.65 6.79
C PHE A 625 27.35 25.56 7.14
N VAL A 626 27.51 26.87 6.91
CA VAL A 626 26.42 27.83 7.10
C VAL A 626 25.75 28.05 5.74
N ARG A 627 24.51 27.56 5.59
CA ARG A 627 23.66 27.92 4.44
C ARG A 627 23.13 29.33 4.67
N HIS A 628 23.66 30.31 3.96
CA HIS A 628 23.00 31.61 3.82
C HIS A 628 21.77 31.44 2.90
N ARG A 629 20.57 31.68 3.41
CA ARG A 629 19.39 31.94 2.58
C ARG A 629 19.58 33.32 1.93
N SER A 630 19.78 33.36 0.62
CA SER A 630 19.63 34.58 -0.20
C SER A 630 18.18 34.79 -0.56
#